data_AF-A0A2V8SLW1-F1
#
_entry.id   AF-A0A2V8SLW1-F1
#
_cell.length_a   1.000
_cell.length_b   1.000
_cell.length_c   1.000
_cell.angle_alpha   90.00
_cell.angle_beta   90.00
_cell.angle_gamma   90.00
#
_symmetry.space_group_name_H-M   'P 1'
#
loop_
_entity.id
_entity.type
_entity.pdbx_description
1 polymer ?
#
loop_
_entity_poly.entity_id
_entity_poly.type
_entity_poly.pdbx_seq_one_letter_code
_entity_poly.pdbx_strand_id
1 'polypeptide(L)'
;MSDILTGTVKGPGLLPHEYLFITRDNSRARIGEFVYYETQVGDESRRIVGTINTRKLVRNLPDAFLADPNTPPSSVSALIGLDGDGIEIYEITVETIGYFSRKLNDFVNPRIPPQPGDPIYLASSETLSEMLSPRRVGLQGSAHIGSLLTREPGAVPIVLSVRDVVSTHLAILASTGSGKSYTAGVIVEELMQSWNRAAVVIVDPHGEYHTMQSIQGDDQFFGDDGYKPEVKIFNPKSIKVRFSTLTEADIKYLLPEGTSDKMLHFLGQAYRSLKDLLKAEGKPDYLYSYFDLRDAVQKQQYGKDDANAGDGGNVSSIQGLLWRLDARFDKPGGIFSANEHIPLQDMFRPGRCTILDLSDIEQHEQQVIVGTLLRRANKARVLTTRGEATTGENFLNYPVFTLLEEAHRFAPSGANVVSTNVLKQILSEGRKFGVGIGLITQRPGKLDQDVLSQCMTQIIMRIVNPIDQQTVAQSVEGAGRAMLAELPALTKGQAVISGVGINTPVMCRIRSRITQHGGETFDAPGEWMKWHSSGESAKRDHDNAPYLKPADEKKPEKIGKIRI
;
A
#
# COMPACT_ATOMS: atom_id res chain seq x y z
N MET A 1 -4.37 1.88 38.23
CA MET A 1 -2.98 2.08 38.68
C MET A 1 -2.73 3.57 38.77
N SER A 2 -2.03 4.04 39.81
CA SER A 2 -1.76 5.46 40.05
C SER A 2 -0.89 6.06 38.94
N ASP A 3 -1.21 7.29 38.54
CA ASP A 3 -0.45 8.06 37.56
C ASP A 3 1.01 8.23 38.01
N ILE A 4 1.97 7.96 37.12
CA ILE A 4 3.41 7.96 37.47
C ILE A 4 3.96 9.37 37.27
N LEU A 5 4.29 10.06 38.36
CA LEU A 5 5.00 11.34 38.32
C LEU A 5 6.36 11.15 37.63
N THR A 6 6.54 11.83 36.50
CA THR A 6 7.69 11.64 35.60
C THR A 6 8.64 12.81 35.63
N GLY A 7 8.17 14.02 35.92
CA GLY A 7 9.02 15.20 35.98
C GLY A 7 8.27 16.47 36.33
N THR A 8 8.94 17.60 36.13
CA THR A 8 8.40 18.92 36.45
C THR A 8 8.65 19.88 35.31
N VAL A 9 7.65 20.68 34.96
CA VAL A 9 7.74 21.66 33.88
C VAL A 9 8.83 22.69 34.19
N LYS A 10 9.73 22.89 33.23
CA LYS A 10 10.77 23.93 33.28
C LYS A 10 10.27 25.24 32.68
N GLY A 11 9.48 25.17 31.62
CA GLY A 11 8.97 26.33 30.90
C GLY A 11 8.59 26.01 29.46
N PRO A 12 8.38 27.03 28.62
CA PRO A 12 8.01 26.86 27.22
C PRO A 12 9.16 26.27 26.38
N GLY A 13 8.82 25.57 25.30
CA GLY A 13 9.75 25.07 24.30
C GLY A 13 10.15 26.15 23.28
N LEU A 14 10.83 25.71 22.22
CA LEU A 14 11.22 26.61 21.13
C LEU A 14 10.02 26.95 20.24
N LEU A 15 9.14 25.99 20.01
CA LEU A 15 7.93 26.18 19.22
C LEU A 15 6.71 26.50 20.11
N PRO A 16 5.69 27.22 19.60
CA PRO A 16 4.54 27.65 20.41
C PRO A 16 3.67 26.52 21.01
N HIS A 17 3.78 25.31 20.46
CA HIS A 17 3.04 24.13 20.89
C HIS A 17 3.91 23.18 21.73
N GLU A 18 5.12 23.59 22.07
CA GLU A 18 6.06 22.79 22.86
C GLU A 18 6.23 23.35 24.28
N TYR A 19 6.50 22.44 25.21
CA TYR A 19 6.98 22.78 26.54
C TYR A 19 8.13 21.86 26.93
N LEU A 20 8.91 22.30 27.91
CA LEU A 20 10.05 21.58 28.45
C LEU A 20 9.73 21.09 29.85
N PHE A 21 10.07 19.84 30.15
CA PHE A 21 10.11 19.35 31.53
C PHE A 21 11.46 18.72 31.86
N ILE A 22 11.76 18.68 33.16
CA ILE A 22 12.99 18.12 33.69
C ILE A 22 12.68 16.81 34.41
N THR A 23 13.51 15.80 34.16
CA THR A 23 13.40 14.49 34.81
C THR A 23 14.76 13.87 35.09
N ARG A 24 14.77 12.97 36.07
CA ARG A 24 15.87 12.02 36.33
C ARG A 24 15.55 10.61 35.80
N ASP A 25 14.31 10.35 35.41
CA ASP A 25 13.85 9.05 34.88
C ASP A 25 14.17 8.95 33.39
N ASN A 26 15.40 8.52 33.09
CA ASN A 26 15.87 8.27 31.73
C ASN A 26 15.17 7.06 31.08
N SER A 27 14.66 6.12 31.89
CA SER A 27 14.12 4.86 31.39
C SER A 27 12.75 5.03 30.75
N ARG A 28 11.91 5.91 31.32
CA ARG A 28 10.51 6.09 30.89
C ARG A 28 10.32 7.25 29.92
N ALA A 29 11.17 8.28 29.96
CA ALA A 29 11.09 9.45 29.07
C ALA A 29 11.66 9.17 27.66
N ARG A 30 11.07 8.21 26.95
CA ARG A 30 11.49 7.81 25.59
C ARG A 30 10.80 8.64 24.52
N ILE A 31 11.46 8.83 23.38
CA ILE A 31 10.88 9.51 22.21
C ILE A 31 9.62 8.75 21.76
N GLY A 32 8.55 9.49 21.47
CA GLY A 32 7.22 8.97 21.11
C GLY A 32 6.37 8.48 22.28
N GLU A 33 6.86 8.58 23.52
CA GLU A 33 6.07 8.28 24.70
C GLU A 33 5.13 9.44 25.05
N PHE A 34 4.01 9.14 25.70
CA PHE A 34 2.97 10.11 26.01
C PHE A 34 2.98 10.51 27.49
N VAL A 35 2.96 11.81 27.72
CA VAL A 35 2.87 12.42 29.05
C VAL A 35 1.70 13.39 29.09
N TYR A 36 1.29 13.80 30.29
CA TYR A 36 0.28 14.83 30.44
C TYR A 36 0.54 15.70 31.67
N TYR A 37 -0.08 16.89 31.65
CA TYR A 37 -0.26 17.74 32.83
C TYR A 37 -1.75 18.01 33.03
N GLU A 38 -2.11 18.43 34.23
CA GLU A 38 -3.48 18.83 34.55
C GLU A 38 -3.59 20.34 34.55
N THR A 39 -4.62 20.86 33.88
CA THR A 39 -4.91 22.29 33.88
C THR A 39 -6.42 22.54 33.83
N GLN A 40 -6.83 23.71 34.29
CA GLN A 40 -8.23 24.10 34.29
C GLN A 40 -8.62 24.63 32.90
N VAL A 41 -9.57 23.98 32.23
CA VAL A 41 -10.12 24.41 30.93
C VAL A 41 -11.59 24.75 31.11
N GLY A 42 -11.90 26.04 31.25
CA GLY A 42 -13.23 26.48 31.68
C GLY A 42 -13.49 26.06 33.14
N ASP A 43 -14.59 25.37 33.39
CA ASP A 43 -15.00 24.94 34.73
C ASP A 43 -14.51 23.52 35.11
N GLU A 44 -13.80 22.84 34.20
CA GLU A 44 -13.35 21.46 34.41
C GLU A 44 -11.83 21.35 34.41
N SER A 45 -11.29 20.53 35.32
CA SER A 45 -9.90 20.09 35.26
C SER A 45 -9.74 19.05 34.14
N ARG A 46 -8.77 19.28 33.25
CA ARG A 46 -8.52 18.43 32.08
C ARG A 46 -7.07 18.00 32.04
N ARG A 47 -6.85 16.75 31.60
CA ARG A 47 -5.53 16.19 31.31
C ARG A 47 -5.12 16.57 29.90
N ILE A 48 -4.11 17.43 29.76
CA ILE A 48 -3.57 17.83 28.47
C ILE A 48 -2.41 16.91 28.13
N VAL A 49 -2.60 16.09 27.09
CA VAL A 49 -1.63 15.11 26.62
C VAL A 49 -0.65 15.75 25.65
N GLY A 50 0.60 15.31 25.71
CA GLY A 50 1.63 15.61 24.74
C GLY A 50 2.56 14.41 24.51
N THR A 51 3.34 14.50 23.43
CA THR A 51 4.27 13.46 23.01
C THR A 51 5.70 13.92 23.20
N ILE A 52 6.56 13.05 23.71
CA ILE A 52 7.99 13.33 23.87
C ILE A 52 8.66 13.33 22.49
N ASN A 53 9.22 14.47 22.09
CA ASN A 53 9.89 14.64 20.80
C ASN A 53 11.40 14.51 20.91
N THR A 54 12.00 15.22 21.86
CA THR A 54 13.46 15.25 22.01
C THR A 54 13.87 15.16 23.47
N ARG A 55 15.09 14.65 23.69
CA ARG A 55 15.71 14.56 25.00
C ARG A 55 17.12 15.13 24.93
N LYS A 56 17.51 15.86 25.97
CA LYS A 56 18.83 16.47 26.10
C LYS A 56 19.35 16.28 27.52
N LEU A 57 20.56 15.74 27.65
CA LEU A 57 21.26 15.68 28.94
C LEU A 57 21.76 17.10 29.28
N VAL A 58 21.31 17.65 30.42
CA VAL A 58 21.62 19.04 30.83
C VAL A 58 22.57 19.08 32.02
N ARG A 59 22.51 18.08 32.90
CA ARG A 59 23.51 17.89 33.95
C ARG A 59 24.08 16.49 33.82
N ASN A 60 25.40 16.39 33.73
CA ASN A 60 26.14 15.14 33.72
C ASN A 60 27.26 15.18 34.78
N LEU A 61 27.93 14.05 35.00
CA LEU A 61 29.22 14.01 35.67
C LEU A 61 30.26 14.84 34.89
N PRO A 62 31.27 15.42 35.55
CA PRO A 62 32.30 16.19 34.87
C PRO A 62 33.07 15.34 33.84
N ASP A 63 33.30 15.90 32.65
CA ASP A 63 33.95 15.20 31.53
C ASP A 63 35.31 14.58 31.90
N ALA A 64 36.06 15.22 32.79
CA ALA A 64 37.36 14.74 33.26
C ALA A 64 37.28 13.35 33.92
N PHE A 65 36.16 13.03 34.56
CA PHE A 65 35.94 11.71 35.15
C PHE A 65 35.41 10.69 34.13
N LEU A 66 34.59 11.14 33.18
CA LEU A 66 34.07 10.30 32.10
C LEU A 66 35.13 9.93 31.05
N ALA A 67 36.23 10.68 31.00
CA ALA A 67 37.36 10.41 30.12
C ALA A 67 38.16 9.16 30.54
N ASP A 68 38.06 8.71 31.79
CA ASP A 68 38.67 7.46 32.24
C ASP A 68 37.65 6.30 32.17
N PRO A 69 37.75 5.41 31.18
CA PRO A 69 36.81 4.29 31.02
C PRO A 69 36.88 3.27 32.17
N ASN A 70 37.93 3.29 32.99
CA ASN A 70 38.10 2.34 34.11
C ASN A 70 37.45 2.84 35.41
N THR A 71 37.07 4.11 35.49
CA THR A 71 36.44 4.68 36.67
C THR A 71 34.93 4.75 36.45
N PRO A 72 34.15 3.83 37.05
CA PRO A 72 32.71 3.85 36.86
C PRO A 72 32.09 5.12 37.47
N PRO A 73 31.08 5.72 36.80
CA PRO A 73 30.34 6.90 37.26
C PRO A 73 29.93 6.85 38.74
N SER A 74 29.53 5.68 39.24
CA SER A 74 29.12 5.46 40.63
C SER A 74 30.21 5.78 41.65
N SER A 75 31.48 5.53 41.33
CA SER A 75 32.61 5.81 42.23
C SER A 75 32.86 7.32 42.39
N VAL A 76 32.66 8.07 41.30
CA VAL A 76 32.81 9.53 41.28
C VAL A 76 31.64 10.19 42.01
N SER A 77 30.44 9.67 41.77
CA SER A 77 29.18 10.06 42.42
C SER A 77 29.29 10.02 43.95
N ALA A 78 29.81 8.90 44.48
CA ALA A 78 30.06 8.72 45.91
C ALA A 78 31.11 9.73 46.44
N LEU A 79 32.14 10.04 45.66
CA LEU A 79 33.20 10.99 46.04
C LEU A 79 32.69 12.42 46.21
N ILE A 80 31.70 12.83 45.40
CA ILE A 80 31.07 14.15 45.45
C ILE A 80 29.84 14.21 46.38
N GLY A 81 29.60 13.15 47.17
CA GLY A 81 28.49 13.08 48.13
C GLY A 81 27.11 13.00 47.47
N LEU A 82 27.04 12.50 46.23
CA LEU A 82 25.79 12.21 45.53
C LEU A 82 25.53 10.70 45.63
N ASP A 83 24.69 10.31 46.59
CA ASP A 83 24.26 8.92 46.76
C ASP A 83 23.33 8.47 45.61
N GLY A 84 23.76 7.50 44.81
CA GLY A 84 22.89 6.66 43.97
C GLY A 84 22.26 7.30 42.73
N ASP A 85 21.67 6.43 41.90
CA ASP A 85 21.04 6.71 40.60
C ASP A 85 20.35 8.09 40.51
N GLY A 86 20.68 8.87 39.46
CA GLY A 86 19.98 10.11 39.13
C GLY A 86 20.79 11.41 39.25
N ILE A 87 22.12 11.36 39.08
CA ILE A 87 22.92 12.59 38.89
C ILE A 87 22.53 13.28 37.59
N GLU A 88 22.29 12.48 36.57
CA GLU A 88 21.92 12.95 35.25
C GLU A 88 20.54 13.60 35.28
N ILE A 89 20.48 14.83 34.77
CA ILE A 89 19.23 15.55 34.61
C ILE A 89 18.98 15.71 33.12
N TYR A 90 17.82 15.24 32.70
CA TYR A 90 17.35 15.31 31.33
C TYR A 90 16.33 16.42 31.19
N GLU A 91 16.50 17.24 30.16
CA GLU A 91 15.50 18.14 29.62
C GLU A 91 14.79 17.45 28.47
N ILE A 92 13.47 17.39 28.57
CA ILE A 92 12.60 16.70 27.63
C ILE A 92 11.71 17.74 26.97
N THR A 93 11.70 17.75 25.64
CA THR A 93 10.77 18.57 24.86
C THR A 93 9.53 17.75 24.53
N VAL A 94 8.37 18.31 24.87
CA VAL A 94 7.07 17.70 24.64
C VAL A 94 6.27 18.54 23.67
N GLU A 95 5.71 17.91 22.66
CA GLU A 95 4.75 18.49 21.75
C GLU A 95 3.34 18.34 22.32
N THR A 96 2.63 19.45 22.50
CA THR A 96 1.28 19.45 23.08
C THR A 96 0.26 19.03 22.03
N ILE A 97 -0.47 17.95 22.31
CA ILE A 97 -1.58 17.49 21.47
C ILE A 97 -2.88 18.18 21.93
N GLY A 98 -3.26 17.99 23.19
CA GLY A 98 -4.53 18.48 23.73
C GLY A 98 -5.15 17.50 24.73
N TYR A 99 -6.39 17.78 25.15
CA TYR A 99 -7.17 16.80 25.94
C TYR A 99 -8.03 15.95 25.02
N PHE A 100 -8.24 14.69 25.37
CA PHE A 100 -9.11 13.81 24.60
C PHE A 100 -10.59 14.06 24.92
N SER A 101 -11.38 14.40 23.89
CA SER A 101 -12.82 14.61 24.01
C SER A 101 -13.57 13.34 23.60
N ARG A 102 -14.12 12.60 24.57
CA ARG A 102 -14.94 11.40 24.30
C ARG A 102 -16.17 11.67 23.44
N LYS A 103 -16.69 12.90 23.44
CA LYS A 103 -17.84 13.29 22.61
C LYS A 103 -17.46 13.44 21.14
N LEU A 104 -16.27 13.97 20.88
CA LEU A 104 -15.74 14.14 19.51
C LEU A 104 -14.97 12.91 19.05
N ASN A 105 -14.57 12.04 19.98
CA ASN A 105 -13.63 10.94 19.77
C ASN A 105 -12.31 11.41 19.17
N ASP A 106 -11.86 12.60 19.59
CA ASP A 106 -10.69 13.28 19.05
C ASP A 106 -10.07 14.23 20.10
N PHE A 107 -8.85 14.69 19.85
CA PHE A 107 -8.14 15.65 20.69
C PHE A 107 -8.61 17.08 20.44
N VAL A 108 -8.73 17.84 21.52
CA VAL A 108 -9.00 19.28 21.48
C VAL A 108 -7.83 19.99 22.13
N ASN A 109 -7.19 20.88 21.37
CA ASN A 109 -6.09 21.69 21.89
C ASN A 109 -6.65 23.00 22.49
N PRO A 110 -6.62 23.18 23.82
CA PRO A 110 -7.11 24.39 24.46
C PRO A 110 -6.15 25.58 24.31
N ARG A 111 -4.93 25.37 23.79
CA ARG A 111 -3.84 26.35 23.67
C ARG A 111 -3.45 27.00 24.99
N ILE A 112 -3.62 26.25 26.09
CA ILE A 112 -3.18 26.65 27.43
C ILE A 112 -1.89 25.90 27.71
N PRO A 113 -0.73 26.55 27.82
CA PRO A 113 0.52 25.88 28.19
C PRO A 113 0.58 25.62 29.70
N PRO A 114 1.40 24.64 30.15
CA PRO A 114 1.62 24.43 31.57
C PRO A 114 2.49 25.55 32.19
N GLN A 115 2.41 25.72 33.51
CA GLN A 115 3.24 26.65 34.26
C GLN A 115 4.56 25.99 34.70
N PRO A 116 5.67 26.75 34.77
CA PRO A 116 6.89 26.26 35.40
C PRO A 116 6.60 25.75 36.83
N GLY A 117 7.07 24.54 37.14
CA GLY A 117 6.79 23.88 38.41
C GLY A 117 5.63 22.87 38.38
N ASP A 118 4.80 22.87 37.33
CA ASP A 118 3.69 21.91 37.23
C ASP A 118 4.22 20.46 37.12
N PRO A 119 3.56 19.50 37.79
CA PRO A 119 3.93 18.10 37.69
C PRO A 119 3.55 17.53 36.32
N ILE A 120 4.46 16.73 35.74
CA ILE A 120 4.22 15.95 34.53
C ILE A 120 4.08 14.47 34.89
N TYR A 121 3.03 13.84 34.36
CA TYR A 121 2.74 12.44 34.59
C TYR A 121 2.85 11.62 33.30
N LEU A 122 3.26 10.37 33.43
CA LEU A 122 3.21 9.41 32.33
C LEU A 122 1.76 8.98 32.12
N ALA A 123 1.29 8.98 30.87
CA ALA A 123 -0.05 8.48 30.56
C ALA A 123 -0.15 6.97 30.82
N SER A 124 -1.24 6.50 31.42
CA SER A 124 -1.45 5.07 31.67
C SER A 124 -1.75 4.32 30.36
N SER A 125 -1.45 3.02 30.29
CA SER A 125 -1.73 2.23 29.09
C SER A 125 -3.24 2.15 28.80
N GLU A 126 -4.07 2.11 29.84
CA GLU A 126 -5.54 2.12 29.72
C GLU A 126 -6.01 3.45 29.11
N THR A 127 -5.47 4.55 29.60
CA THR A 127 -5.73 5.91 29.11
C THR A 127 -5.35 6.02 27.63
N LEU A 128 -4.15 5.59 27.25
CA LEU A 128 -3.69 5.63 25.86
C LEU A 128 -4.51 4.74 24.93
N SER A 129 -4.93 3.56 25.41
CA SER A 129 -5.76 2.65 24.62
C SER A 129 -7.13 3.25 24.26
N GLU A 130 -7.66 4.15 25.10
CA GLU A 130 -8.89 4.88 24.80
C GLU A 130 -8.69 6.09 23.87
N MET A 131 -7.52 6.73 23.92
CA MET A 131 -7.30 8.03 23.28
C MET A 131 -6.63 7.94 21.92
N LEU A 132 -5.70 7.01 21.71
CA LEU A 132 -4.87 6.96 20.50
C LEU A 132 -5.66 6.38 19.31
N SER A 133 -6.47 5.36 19.56
CA SER A 133 -7.20 4.62 18.53
C SER A 133 -8.67 5.06 18.47
N PRO A 134 -9.23 5.41 17.29
CA PRO A 134 -10.64 5.76 17.15
C PRO A 134 -11.59 4.57 17.34
N ARG A 135 -11.06 3.34 17.29
CA ARG A 135 -11.80 2.07 17.37
C ARG A 135 -11.15 1.13 18.38
N ARG A 136 -11.91 0.11 18.81
CA ARG A 136 -11.41 -0.96 19.68
C ARG A 136 -11.32 -2.27 18.89
N VAL A 137 -10.37 -3.12 19.28
CA VAL A 137 -10.13 -4.43 18.66
C VAL A 137 -11.41 -5.27 18.64
N GLY A 138 -11.69 -5.93 17.51
CA GLY A 138 -12.83 -6.84 17.37
C GLY A 138 -14.19 -6.15 17.14
N LEU A 139 -14.25 -4.82 17.15
CA LEU A 139 -15.48 -4.08 16.84
C LEU A 139 -15.62 -3.81 15.35
N GLN A 140 -16.85 -3.62 14.88
CA GLN A 140 -17.12 -3.26 13.49
C GLN A 140 -16.34 -2.01 13.06
N GLY A 141 -15.68 -2.10 11.92
CA GLY A 141 -14.87 -1.02 11.35
C GLY A 141 -13.51 -0.84 12.03
N SER A 142 -13.05 -1.80 12.83
CA SER A 142 -11.73 -1.79 13.46
C SER A 142 -10.72 -2.60 12.66
N ALA A 143 -9.48 -2.11 12.55
CA ALA A 143 -8.34 -2.86 12.04
C ALA A 143 -7.18 -2.78 13.03
N HIS A 144 -6.92 -3.88 13.74
CA HIS A 144 -5.82 -3.98 14.70
C HIS A 144 -4.48 -4.20 13.98
N ILE A 145 -3.65 -3.16 13.96
CA ILE A 145 -2.37 -3.16 13.23
C ILE A 145 -1.22 -3.66 14.10
N GLY A 146 -1.30 -3.45 15.42
CA GLY A 146 -0.17 -3.69 16.31
C GLY A 146 -0.34 -3.02 17.66
N SER A 147 0.76 -2.73 18.33
CA SER A 147 0.76 -2.05 19.63
C SER A 147 1.75 -0.89 19.68
N LEU A 148 1.50 0.08 20.55
CA LEU A 148 2.38 1.24 20.74
C LEU A 148 3.82 0.80 21.01
N LEU A 149 4.77 1.36 20.26
CA LEU A 149 6.16 0.90 20.24
C LEU A 149 6.86 1.10 21.59
N THR A 150 6.56 2.20 22.27
CA THR A 150 7.17 2.55 23.56
C THR A 150 6.61 1.71 24.70
N ARG A 151 5.53 0.95 24.51
CA ARG A 151 4.96 0.10 25.56
C ARG A 151 5.29 -1.37 25.32
N GLU A 152 5.10 -2.15 26.38
CA GLU A 152 5.16 -3.60 26.29
C GLU A 152 4.20 -4.09 25.19
N PRO A 153 4.60 -5.11 24.40
CA PRO A 153 3.77 -5.64 23.33
C PRO A 153 2.34 -5.95 23.82
N GLY A 154 1.34 -5.41 23.10
CA GLY A 154 -0.08 -5.61 23.42
C GLY A 154 -0.65 -4.71 24.53
N ALA A 155 0.18 -3.99 25.29
CA ALA A 155 -0.32 -3.15 26.39
C ALA A 155 -1.18 -1.96 25.93
N VAL A 156 -0.90 -1.42 24.74
CA VAL A 156 -1.69 -0.36 24.09
C VAL A 156 -1.91 -0.75 22.63
N PRO A 157 -3.06 -1.34 22.27
CA PRO A 157 -3.35 -1.73 20.89
C PRO A 157 -3.59 -0.51 20.01
N ILE A 158 -2.98 -0.53 18.82
CA ILE A 158 -3.16 0.48 17.78
C ILE A 158 -4.14 -0.07 16.75
N VAL A 159 -5.29 0.60 16.66
CA VAL A 159 -6.44 0.13 15.90
C VAL A 159 -6.91 1.25 14.98
N LEU A 160 -6.86 1.00 13.68
CA LEU A 160 -7.30 1.96 12.68
C LEU A 160 -8.80 1.88 12.44
N SER A 161 -9.37 3.01 12.06
CA SER A 161 -10.73 3.07 11.53
C SER A 161 -10.75 2.61 10.06
N VAL A 162 -11.32 1.45 9.79
CA VAL A 162 -11.49 0.90 8.43
C VAL A 162 -12.31 1.85 7.56
N ARG A 163 -13.33 2.51 8.14
CA ARG A 163 -14.13 3.52 7.45
C ARG A 163 -13.24 4.62 6.88
N ASP A 164 -12.34 5.16 7.71
CA ASP A 164 -11.50 6.29 7.31
C ASP A 164 -10.43 5.80 6.33
N VAL A 165 -9.73 4.71 6.62
CA VAL A 165 -8.76 4.07 5.72
C VAL A 165 -9.31 3.82 4.30
N VAL A 166 -10.53 3.25 4.19
CA VAL A 166 -11.15 2.97 2.89
C VAL A 166 -11.65 4.25 2.23
N SER A 167 -12.21 5.21 2.98
CA SER A 167 -12.82 6.40 2.39
C SER A 167 -11.84 7.53 2.07
N THR A 168 -10.67 7.58 2.72
CA THR A 168 -9.67 8.65 2.55
C THR A 168 -8.32 8.13 2.08
N HIS A 169 -8.31 6.90 1.58
CA HIS A 169 -7.13 6.24 1.02
C HIS A 169 -6.02 5.97 2.04
N LEU A 170 -5.15 5.04 1.68
CA LEU A 170 -4.06 4.54 2.53
C LEU A 170 -2.75 4.61 1.75
N ALA A 171 -1.64 4.95 2.43
CA ALA A 171 -0.31 4.71 1.90
C ALA A 171 0.51 3.85 2.87
N ILE A 172 1.16 2.80 2.35
CA ILE A 172 2.18 2.02 3.06
C ILE A 172 3.52 2.29 2.40
N LEU A 173 4.40 2.98 3.12
CA LEU A 173 5.68 3.49 2.62
C LEU A 173 6.81 2.82 3.39
N ALA A 174 7.80 2.29 2.68
CA ALA A 174 8.89 1.53 3.31
C ALA A 174 10.17 1.58 2.48
N SER A 175 11.31 1.20 3.04
CA SER A 175 12.46 0.69 2.28
C SER A 175 12.37 -0.83 2.10
N THR A 176 13.12 -1.39 1.15
CA THR A 176 13.21 -2.84 0.93
C THR A 176 13.53 -3.60 2.23
N GLY A 177 12.83 -4.71 2.46
CA GLY A 177 13.03 -5.57 3.64
C GLY A 177 12.40 -5.07 4.94
N SER A 178 11.74 -3.90 4.96
CA SER A 178 11.15 -3.33 6.19
C SER A 178 9.86 -4.01 6.67
N GLY A 179 9.23 -4.84 5.83
CA GLY A 179 7.96 -5.52 6.13
C GLY A 179 6.73 -4.91 5.45
N LYS A 180 6.90 -4.31 4.26
CA LYS A 180 5.84 -3.67 3.46
C LYS A 180 4.67 -4.62 3.17
N SER A 181 4.92 -5.71 2.44
CA SER A 181 3.92 -6.69 2.03
C SER A 181 3.38 -7.47 3.24
N TYR A 182 4.18 -7.60 4.31
CA TYR A 182 3.74 -8.16 5.59
C TYR A 182 2.67 -7.29 6.25
N THR A 183 2.92 -5.98 6.34
CA THR A 183 1.97 -5.00 6.89
C THR A 183 0.71 -4.90 6.04
N ALA A 184 0.84 -4.93 4.71
CA ALA A 184 -0.30 -5.02 3.81
C ALA A 184 -1.14 -6.29 4.08
N GLY A 185 -0.49 -7.44 4.29
CA GLY A 185 -1.14 -8.68 4.69
C GLY A 185 -1.93 -8.55 6.00
N VAL A 186 -1.36 -7.93 7.03
CA VAL A 186 -2.06 -7.63 8.31
C VAL A 186 -3.31 -6.78 8.06
N ILE A 187 -3.23 -5.77 7.20
CA ILE A 187 -4.41 -4.94 6.87
C ILE A 187 -5.48 -5.76 6.15
N VAL A 188 -5.08 -6.61 5.20
CA VAL A 188 -6.05 -7.45 4.48
C VAL A 188 -6.70 -8.48 5.42
N GLU A 189 -5.93 -9.06 6.35
CA GLU A 189 -6.49 -9.91 7.42
C GLU A 189 -7.59 -9.18 8.19
N GLU A 190 -7.31 -7.98 8.69
CA GLU A 190 -8.28 -7.16 9.41
C GLU A 190 -9.51 -6.82 8.54
N LEU A 191 -9.31 -6.51 7.25
CA LEU A 191 -10.39 -6.23 6.32
C LEU A 191 -11.28 -7.46 6.05
N MET A 192 -10.72 -8.66 6.11
CA MET A 192 -11.43 -9.93 5.92
C MET A 192 -12.10 -10.47 7.19
N GLN A 193 -11.85 -9.87 8.35
CA GLN A 193 -12.49 -10.25 9.60
C GLN A 193 -14.02 -10.21 9.53
N SER A 194 -14.67 -11.04 10.35
CA SER A 194 -16.13 -11.20 10.37
C SER A 194 -16.91 -9.92 10.71
N TRP A 195 -16.26 -8.94 11.34
CA TRP A 195 -16.84 -7.62 11.62
C TRP A 195 -16.58 -6.56 10.54
N ASN A 196 -15.76 -6.84 9.52
CA ASN A 196 -15.46 -5.90 8.44
C ASN A 196 -15.95 -6.38 7.06
N ARG A 197 -15.71 -7.65 6.71
CA ARG A 197 -16.17 -8.29 5.47
C ARG A 197 -15.96 -7.41 4.22
N ALA A 198 -14.81 -6.78 4.09
CA ALA A 198 -14.56 -5.81 3.04
C ALA A 198 -14.58 -6.46 1.64
N ALA A 199 -14.78 -5.64 0.60
CA ALA A 199 -14.57 -6.03 -0.79
C ALA A 199 -13.20 -5.50 -1.25
N VAL A 200 -12.19 -6.38 -1.28
CA VAL A 200 -10.79 -5.99 -1.50
C VAL A 200 -10.28 -6.56 -2.81
N VAL A 201 -9.59 -5.73 -3.59
CA VAL A 201 -8.76 -6.17 -4.71
C VAL A 201 -7.31 -5.82 -4.43
N ILE A 202 -6.39 -6.76 -4.60
CA ILE A 202 -4.95 -6.55 -4.56
C ILE A 202 -4.43 -6.64 -5.99
N VAL A 203 -3.75 -5.60 -6.45
CA VAL A 203 -2.97 -5.62 -7.68
C VAL A 203 -1.54 -5.97 -7.30
N ASP A 204 -1.08 -7.12 -7.77
CA ASP A 204 0.16 -7.75 -7.36
C ASP A 204 1.09 -7.93 -8.58
N PRO A 205 2.02 -6.99 -8.82
CA PRO A 205 2.99 -7.08 -9.92
C PRO A 205 4.06 -8.17 -9.74
N HIS A 206 4.13 -8.83 -8.57
CA HIS A 206 5.23 -9.72 -8.22
C HIS A 206 4.80 -11.11 -7.74
N GLY A 207 3.50 -11.36 -7.53
CA GLY A 207 2.95 -12.65 -7.11
C GLY A 207 3.12 -12.98 -5.62
N GLU A 208 3.35 -11.98 -4.75
CA GLU A 208 3.65 -12.18 -3.33
C GLU A 208 2.41 -12.57 -2.48
N TYR A 209 1.20 -12.30 -2.97
CA TYR A 209 -0.03 -12.39 -2.15
C TYR A 209 -0.75 -13.74 -2.24
N HIS A 210 -0.26 -14.72 -3.01
CA HIS A 210 -0.89 -16.04 -3.12
C HIS A 210 -1.15 -16.73 -1.77
N THR A 211 -0.26 -16.50 -0.78
CA THR A 211 -0.36 -17.01 0.59
C THR A 211 -1.61 -16.57 1.36
N MET A 212 -2.28 -15.50 0.92
CA MET A 212 -3.54 -15.03 1.50
C MET A 212 -4.65 -16.08 1.44
N GLN A 213 -4.58 -17.07 0.54
CA GLN A 213 -5.55 -18.16 0.45
C GLN A 213 -5.75 -18.93 1.77
N SER A 214 -4.73 -18.93 2.64
CA SER A 214 -4.80 -19.54 3.98
C SER A 214 -5.93 -18.98 4.86
N ILE A 215 -6.37 -17.73 4.63
CA ILE A 215 -7.51 -17.12 5.35
C ILE A 215 -8.79 -17.98 5.27
N GLN A 216 -9.03 -18.65 4.13
CA GLN A 216 -10.26 -19.41 3.92
C GLN A 216 -10.37 -20.65 4.82
N GLY A 217 -9.25 -21.13 5.36
CA GLY A 217 -9.16 -22.30 6.21
C GLY A 217 -8.95 -22.00 7.70
N ASP A 218 -8.82 -20.73 8.07
CA ASP A 218 -8.53 -20.31 9.45
C ASP A 218 -9.81 -19.81 10.13
N ASP A 219 -10.15 -20.44 11.26
CA ASP A 219 -11.38 -20.21 12.01
C ASP A 219 -11.43 -18.84 12.69
N GLN A 220 -10.28 -18.19 12.89
CA GLN A 220 -10.20 -16.83 13.43
C GLN A 220 -10.89 -15.78 12.55
N PHE A 221 -11.13 -16.07 11.27
CA PHE A 221 -11.82 -15.16 10.35
C PHE A 221 -13.31 -15.47 10.19
N PHE A 222 -13.81 -16.56 10.80
CA PHE A 222 -15.20 -16.96 10.64
C PHE A 222 -16.12 -16.12 11.51
N GLY A 223 -17.35 -15.92 11.05
CA GLY A 223 -18.39 -15.26 11.84
C GLY A 223 -19.36 -16.26 12.44
N ASP A 224 -19.92 -15.94 13.61
CA ASP A 224 -20.95 -16.73 14.28
C ASP A 224 -22.21 -16.91 13.42
N ASP A 225 -22.44 -16.04 12.43
CA ASP A 225 -23.53 -16.08 11.46
C ASP A 225 -23.22 -16.96 10.22
N GLY A 226 -22.14 -17.74 10.27
CA GLY A 226 -21.71 -18.60 9.16
C GLY A 226 -20.88 -17.88 8.10
N TYR A 227 -20.46 -16.63 8.34
CA TYR A 227 -19.53 -15.92 7.47
C TYR A 227 -18.21 -16.69 7.33
N LYS A 228 -17.74 -16.82 6.09
CA LYS A 228 -16.40 -17.30 5.76
C LYS A 228 -15.79 -16.38 4.70
N PRO A 229 -14.55 -15.92 4.89
CA PRO A 229 -13.85 -15.12 3.90
C PRO A 229 -13.55 -15.95 2.64
N GLU A 230 -13.50 -15.29 1.48
CA GLU A 230 -13.15 -15.90 0.20
C GLU A 230 -11.90 -15.22 -0.37
N VAL A 231 -10.99 -16.02 -0.94
CA VAL A 231 -9.80 -15.50 -1.63
C VAL A 231 -9.79 -16.03 -3.06
N LYS A 232 -9.84 -15.12 -4.03
CA LYS A 232 -9.87 -15.45 -5.46
C LYS A 232 -8.63 -14.90 -6.15
N ILE A 233 -7.87 -15.75 -6.83
CA ILE A 233 -6.68 -15.34 -7.57
C ILE A 233 -6.97 -15.41 -9.06
N PHE A 234 -6.71 -14.31 -9.77
CA PHE A 234 -6.66 -14.27 -11.22
C PHE A 234 -5.21 -14.32 -11.67
N ASN A 235 -4.81 -15.47 -12.21
CA ASN A 235 -3.48 -15.68 -12.77
C ASN A 235 -3.31 -14.85 -14.06
N PRO A 236 -2.08 -14.50 -14.47
CA PRO A 236 -1.82 -13.66 -15.64
C PRO A 236 -2.57 -14.08 -16.92
N LYS A 237 -2.64 -15.39 -17.19
CA LYS A 237 -3.32 -15.95 -18.39
C LYS A 237 -4.85 -15.78 -18.38
N SER A 238 -5.45 -15.66 -17.20
CA SER A 238 -6.90 -15.49 -17.02
C SER A 238 -7.34 -14.03 -17.06
N ILE A 239 -6.39 -13.09 -17.00
CA ILE A 239 -6.70 -11.67 -16.99
C ILE A 239 -7.03 -11.24 -18.42
N LYS A 240 -8.27 -10.81 -18.60
CA LYS A 240 -8.79 -10.28 -19.86
C LYS A 240 -9.32 -8.87 -19.69
N VAL A 241 -9.04 -8.03 -20.68
CA VAL A 241 -9.55 -6.66 -20.81
C VAL A 241 -10.29 -6.56 -22.13
N ARG A 242 -11.57 -6.19 -22.07
CA ARG A 242 -12.39 -6.02 -23.27
C ARG A 242 -11.92 -4.77 -24.02
N PHE A 243 -11.63 -4.90 -25.31
CA PHE A 243 -11.08 -3.84 -26.14
C PHE A 243 -11.97 -2.58 -26.14
N SER A 244 -13.29 -2.73 -26.16
CA SER A 244 -14.23 -1.60 -26.12
C SER A 244 -14.19 -0.76 -24.84
N THR A 245 -13.53 -1.26 -23.78
CA THR A 245 -13.31 -0.51 -22.53
C THR A 245 -12.06 0.35 -22.56
N LEU A 246 -11.20 0.18 -23.57
CA LEU A 246 -10.03 1.01 -23.79
C LEU A 246 -10.43 2.35 -24.41
N THR A 247 -9.77 3.40 -23.94
CA THR A 247 -9.83 4.74 -24.53
C THR A 247 -8.72 4.96 -25.55
N GLU A 248 -8.85 6.02 -26.34
CA GLU A 248 -7.82 6.42 -27.32
C GLU A 248 -6.43 6.54 -26.66
N ALA A 249 -6.36 7.14 -25.46
CA ALA A 249 -5.11 7.28 -24.72
C ALA A 249 -4.50 5.92 -24.32
N ASP A 250 -5.35 4.97 -23.91
CA ASP A 250 -4.91 3.62 -23.52
C ASP A 250 -4.31 2.89 -24.73
N ILE A 251 -4.99 2.97 -25.90
CA ILE A 251 -4.51 2.34 -27.13
C ILE A 251 -3.19 2.96 -27.59
N LYS A 252 -3.09 4.30 -27.57
CA LYS A 252 -1.83 5.01 -27.90
C LYS A 252 -0.68 4.59 -26.99
N TYR A 253 -0.95 4.46 -25.69
CA TYR A 253 0.05 4.07 -24.69
C TYR A 253 0.54 2.63 -24.87
N LEU A 254 -0.31 1.74 -25.40
CA LEU A 254 0.05 0.37 -25.69
C LEU A 254 0.89 0.21 -26.96
N LEU A 255 0.93 1.20 -27.85
CA LEU A 255 1.69 1.08 -29.08
C LEU A 255 3.21 1.11 -28.81
N PRO A 256 4.02 0.36 -29.58
CA PRO A 256 5.47 0.35 -29.42
C PRO A 256 6.11 1.73 -29.60
N GLU A 257 7.30 1.89 -29.03
CA GLU A 257 8.15 3.06 -29.25
C GLU A 257 8.43 3.30 -30.74
N GLY A 258 8.59 4.57 -31.13
CA GLY A 258 8.76 4.95 -32.54
C GLY A 258 7.45 5.04 -33.33
N THR A 259 6.29 5.09 -32.67
CA THR A 259 5.03 5.49 -33.31
C THR A 259 5.04 7.01 -33.53
N SER A 260 4.98 7.46 -34.79
CA SER A 260 5.08 8.90 -35.11
C SER A 260 3.78 9.65 -34.80
N ASP A 261 3.87 10.97 -34.56
CA ASP A 261 2.69 11.83 -34.34
C ASP A 261 1.66 11.72 -35.47
N LYS A 262 2.15 11.52 -36.70
CA LYS A 262 1.31 11.29 -37.88
C LYS A 262 0.52 9.97 -37.77
N MET A 263 1.16 8.89 -37.30
CA MET A 263 0.46 7.63 -37.01
C MET A 263 -0.57 7.80 -35.88
N LEU A 264 -0.19 8.48 -34.80
CA LEU A 264 -1.11 8.75 -33.68
C LEU A 264 -2.30 9.62 -34.10
N HIS A 265 -2.11 10.51 -35.07
CA HIS A 265 -3.18 11.31 -35.67
C HIS A 265 -4.18 10.44 -36.44
N PHE A 266 -3.70 9.54 -37.32
CA PHE A 266 -4.55 8.59 -38.04
C PHE A 266 -5.32 7.66 -37.10
N LEU A 267 -4.66 7.18 -36.05
CA LEU A 267 -5.32 6.40 -34.98
C LEU A 267 -6.45 7.20 -34.32
N GLY A 268 -6.19 8.45 -33.94
CA GLY A 268 -7.19 9.31 -33.31
C GLY A 268 -8.35 9.66 -34.24
N GLN A 269 -8.10 9.80 -35.55
CA GLN A 269 -9.16 9.94 -36.55
C GLN A 269 -9.99 8.64 -36.66
N ALA A 270 -9.35 7.48 -36.75
CA ALA A 270 -10.03 6.18 -36.87
C ALA A 270 -10.90 5.90 -35.65
N TYR A 271 -10.36 6.14 -34.45
CA TYR A 271 -11.07 5.93 -33.19
C TYR A 271 -12.31 6.83 -33.10
N ARG A 272 -12.18 8.12 -33.45
CA ARG A 272 -13.32 9.06 -33.47
C ARG A 272 -14.37 8.65 -34.49
N SER A 273 -13.97 8.35 -35.73
CA SER A 273 -14.89 7.89 -36.77
C SER A 273 -15.63 6.61 -36.37
N LEU A 274 -14.95 5.66 -35.73
CA LEU A 274 -15.58 4.44 -35.20
C LEU A 274 -16.62 4.78 -34.13
N LYS A 275 -16.28 5.65 -33.17
CA LYS A 275 -17.22 6.07 -32.11
C LYS A 275 -18.42 6.85 -32.65
N ASP A 276 -18.20 7.73 -33.62
CA ASP A 276 -19.26 8.52 -34.25
C ASP A 276 -20.23 7.63 -35.03
N LEU A 277 -19.71 6.62 -35.76
CA LEU A 277 -20.52 5.61 -36.43
C LEU A 277 -21.40 4.84 -35.43
N LEU A 278 -20.82 4.31 -34.36
CA LEU A 278 -21.56 3.55 -33.34
C LEU A 278 -22.65 4.41 -32.67
N LYS A 279 -22.37 5.69 -32.47
CA LYS A 279 -23.35 6.65 -31.94
C LYS A 279 -24.48 6.92 -32.95
N ALA A 280 -24.16 7.09 -34.24
CA ALA A 280 -25.15 7.30 -35.29
C ALA A 280 -26.08 6.09 -35.48
N GLU A 281 -25.60 4.88 -35.26
CA GLU A 281 -26.41 3.65 -35.26
C GLU A 281 -27.27 3.48 -34.00
N GLY A 282 -27.20 4.41 -33.03
CA GLY A 282 -27.92 4.29 -31.77
C GLY A 282 -27.38 3.20 -30.84
N LYS A 283 -26.14 2.73 -31.06
CA LYS A 283 -25.49 1.68 -30.26
C LYS A 283 -24.21 2.20 -29.59
N PRO A 284 -24.28 3.22 -28.71
CA PRO A 284 -23.09 3.80 -28.09
C PRO A 284 -22.31 2.80 -27.21
N ASP A 285 -22.99 1.78 -26.68
CA ASP A 285 -22.40 0.70 -25.87
C ASP A 285 -22.11 -0.57 -26.68
N TYR A 286 -22.11 -0.50 -28.01
CA TYR A 286 -21.77 -1.64 -28.86
C TYR A 286 -20.37 -2.15 -28.55
N LEU A 287 -20.22 -3.47 -28.45
CA LEU A 287 -18.94 -4.11 -28.27
C LEU A 287 -18.20 -4.11 -29.61
N TYR A 288 -17.12 -3.33 -29.68
CA TYR A 288 -16.18 -3.37 -30.80
C TYR A 288 -14.85 -3.96 -30.35
N SER A 289 -14.16 -4.57 -31.30
CA SER A 289 -12.87 -5.22 -31.16
C SER A 289 -11.76 -4.37 -31.78
N TYR A 290 -10.52 -4.86 -31.67
CA TYR A 290 -9.40 -4.24 -32.37
C TYR A 290 -9.57 -4.31 -33.90
N PHE A 291 -10.22 -5.35 -34.44
CA PHE A 291 -10.45 -5.48 -35.88
C PHE A 291 -11.30 -4.33 -36.43
N ASP A 292 -12.30 -3.87 -35.68
CA ASP A 292 -13.14 -2.72 -36.08
C ASP A 292 -12.32 -1.41 -36.16
N LEU A 293 -11.40 -1.21 -35.21
CA LEU A 293 -10.48 -0.08 -35.22
C LEU A 293 -9.47 -0.19 -36.36
N ARG A 294 -8.94 -1.39 -36.59
CA ARG A 294 -8.02 -1.70 -37.69
C ARG A 294 -8.65 -1.40 -39.04
N ASP A 295 -9.89 -1.79 -39.25
CA ASP A 295 -10.65 -1.49 -40.47
C ASP A 295 -10.90 0.01 -40.62
N ALA A 296 -11.20 0.72 -39.53
CA ALA A 296 -11.34 2.18 -39.54
C ALA A 296 -10.03 2.89 -39.91
N VAL A 297 -8.87 2.37 -39.49
CA VAL A 297 -7.55 2.85 -39.92
C VAL A 297 -7.32 2.54 -41.40
N GLN A 298 -7.64 1.33 -41.85
CA GLN A 298 -7.43 0.91 -43.24
C GLN A 298 -8.28 1.72 -44.24
N LYS A 299 -9.52 2.06 -43.90
CA LYS A 299 -10.41 2.89 -44.74
C LYS A 299 -9.83 4.27 -45.06
N GLN A 300 -8.95 4.81 -44.21
CA GLN A 300 -8.30 6.10 -44.45
C GLN A 300 -7.32 6.06 -45.62
N GLN A 301 -6.85 4.88 -46.04
CA GLN A 301 -5.99 4.74 -47.23
C GLN A 301 -6.72 5.12 -48.53
N TYR A 302 -8.05 4.97 -48.55
CA TYR A 302 -8.88 5.16 -49.75
C TYR A 302 -9.71 6.45 -49.71
N GLY A 303 -9.65 7.22 -48.60
CA GLY A 303 -10.55 8.35 -48.33
C GLY A 303 -10.11 9.71 -48.88
N LYS A 304 -9.01 9.79 -49.65
CA LYS A 304 -8.56 11.03 -50.29
C LYS A 304 -8.37 10.82 -51.79
N ASP A 305 -9.44 10.98 -52.56
CA ASP A 305 -9.41 11.32 -53.99
C ASP A 305 -8.99 12.80 -54.18
N ASP A 306 -7.95 13.26 -53.49
CA ASP A 306 -7.35 14.57 -53.76
C ASP A 306 -6.17 14.36 -54.71
N ALA A 307 -6.41 14.70 -55.97
CA ALA A 307 -5.48 14.62 -57.09
C ALA A 307 -4.22 15.53 -56.96
N ASN A 308 -3.81 15.93 -55.75
CA ASN A 308 -2.70 16.87 -55.52
C ASN A 308 -2.03 16.77 -54.14
N ALA A 309 -1.69 15.57 -53.65
CA ALA A 309 -0.77 15.44 -52.53
C ALA A 309 0.20 14.26 -52.73
N GLY A 310 1.49 14.45 -52.43
CA GLY A 310 2.54 13.43 -52.55
C GLY A 310 2.27 12.17 -51.71
N ASP A 311 1.62 11.19 -52.32
CA ASP A 311 0.79 10.16 -51.67
C ASP A 311 1.56 9.00 -51.00
N GLY A 312 2.85 8.84 -51.27
CA GLY A 312 3.65 7.76 -50.66
C GLY A 312 3.83 7.87 -49.13
N GLY A 313 3.78 9.09 -48.58
CA GLY A 313 4.03 9.34 -47.16
C GLY A 313 2.85 9.06 -46.22
N ASN A 314 1.62 9.02 -46.73
CA ASN A 314 0.42 8.74 -45.92
C ASN A 314 0.19 7.23 -45.83
N VAL A 315 0.26 6.53 -46.96
CA VAL A 315 0.09 5.08 -47.04
C VAL A 315 1.10 4.35 -46.16
N SER A 316 2.38 4.72 -46.23
CA SER A 316 3.45 4.15 -45.39
C SER A 316 3.20 4.34 -43.90
N SER A 317 2.71 5.51 -43.48
CA SER A 317 2.37 5.77 -42.07
C SER A 317 1.19 4.93 -41.61
N ILE A 318 0.16 4.78 -42.45
CA ILE A 318 -1.02 3.96 -42.13
C ILE A 318 -0.63 2.48 -42.06
N GLN A 319 0.17 1.97 -43.01
CA GLN A 319 0.69 0.60 -42.97
C GLN A 319 1.55 0.35 -41.72
N GLY A 320 2.40 1.32 -41.36
CA GLY A 320 3.21 1.23 -40.14
C GLY A 320 2.38 1.24 -38.86
N LEU A 321 1.23 1.93 -38.84
CA LEU A 321 0.27 1.90 -37.74
C LEU A 321 -0.45 0.55 -37.67
N LEU A 322 -0.93 0.02 -38.80
CA LEU A 322 -1.60 -1.29 -38.87
C LEU A 322 -0.66 -2.39 -38.34
N TRP A 323 0.59 -2.44 -38.80
CA TRP A 323 1.56 -3.42 -38.30
C TRP A 323 1.75 -3.34 -36.78
N ARG A 324 1.76 -2.13 -36.19
CA ARG A 324 1.88 -1.95 -34.74
C ARG A 324 0.62 -2.38 -33.98
N LEU A 325 -0.56 -2.12 -34.54
CA LEU A 325 -1.82 -2.60 -33.98
C LEU A 325 -1.88 -4.12 -33.99
N ASP A 326 -1.56 -4.74 -35.13
CA ASP A 326 -1.53 -6.19 -35.30
C ASP A 326 -0.50 -6.81 -34.32
N ALA A 327 0.71 -6.26 -34.23
CA ALA A 327 1.75 -6.72 -33.30
C ALA A 327 1.35 -6.60 -31.81
N ARG A 328 0.43 -5.70 -31.45
CA ARG A 328 -0.01 -5.51 -30.06
C ARG A 328 -1.25 -6.32 -29.72
N PHE A 329 -2.24 -6.34 -30.59
CA PHE A 329 -3.58 -6.86 -30.29
C PHE A 329 -3.89 -8.20 -30.97
N ASP A 330 -3.22 -8.57 -32.05
CA ASP A 330 -3.45 -9.84 -32.75
C ASP A 330 -2.56 -10.96 -32.19
N LYS A 331 -2.78 -11.28 -30.91
CA LYS A 331 -2.04 -12.33 -30.19
C LYS A 331 -3.01 -13.41 -29.68
N PRO A 332 -2.79 -14.71 -30.02
CA PRO A 332 -3.57 -15.80 -29.46
C PRO A 332 -3.50 -15.79 -27.93
N GLY A 333 -4.66 -15.78 -27.27
CA GLY A 333 -4.73 -15.74 -25.82
C GLY A 333 -4.22 -14.43 -25.18
N GLY A 334 -4.10 -13.35 -25.96
CA GLY A 334 -3.71 -12.03 -25.46
C GLY A 334 -4.65 -11.48 -24.38
N ILE A 335 -4.17 -10.49 -23.63
CA ILE A 335 -4.91 -9.84 -22.54
C ILE A 335 -6.12 -9.07 -23.09
N PHE A 336 -5.95 -8.39 -24.22
CA PHE A 336 -7.00 -7.59 -24.83
C PHE A 336 -7.89 -8.47 -25.71
N SER A 337 -9.15 -8.63 -25.30
CA SER A 337 -10.14 -9.49 -25.97
C SER A 337 -11.26 -8.66 -26.61
N ALA A 338 -11.89 -9.21 -27.65
CA ALA A 338 -13.03 -8.57 -28.31
C ALA A 338 -14.26 -8.47 -27.38
N ASN A 339 -14.51 -9.49 -26.56
CA ASN A 339 -15.73 -9.63 -25.76
C ASN A 339 -15.46 -9.96 -24.28
N GLU A 340 -14.35 -10.63 -23.97
CA GLU A 340 -14.02 -11.08 -22.61
C GLU A 340 -13.42 -9.98 -21.77
N HIS A 341 -13.82 -9.94 -20.51
CA HIS A 341 -13.15 -9.21 -19.45
C HIS A 341 -13.57 -9.76 -18.09
N ILE A 342 -12.85 -9.39 -17.03
CA ILE A 342 -13.23 -9.76 -15.67
C ILE A 342 -14.42 -8.89 -15.19
N PRO A 343 -15.59 -9.48 -14.86
CA PRO A 343 -16.72 -8.74 -14.31
C PRO A 343 -16.38 -8.09 -12.96
N LEU A 344 -16.88 -6.88 -12.71
CA LEU A 344 -16.60 -6.19 -11.44
C LEU A 344 -17.15 -6.96 -10.23
N GLN A 345 -18.28 -7.66 -10.39
CA GLN A 345 -18.90 -8.46 -9.33
C GLN A 345 -18.10 -9.72 -8.99
N ASP A 346 -17.26 -10.19 -9.92
CA ASP A 346 -16.34 -11.28 -9.65
C ASP A 346 -15.09 -10.81 -8.88
N MET A 347 -14.70 -9.55 -9.08
CA MET A 347 -13.53 -8.95 -8.44
C MET A 347 -13.86 -8.39 -7.06
N PHE A 348 -14.94 -7.64 -6.95
CA PHE A 348 -15.37 -7.02 -5.72
C PHE A 348 -16.58 -7.78 -5.20
N ARG A 349 -16.49 -8.27 -3.97
CA ARG A 349 -17.60 -8.85 -3.22
C ARG A 349 -17.31 -8.69 -1.73
N PRO A 350 -18.27 -8.27 -0.88
CA PRO A 350 -18.06 -8.22 0.56
C PRO A 350 -17.65 -9.59 1.09
N GLY A 351 -16.58 -9.64 1.87
CA GLY A 351 -15.98 -10.86 2.38
C GLY A 351 -15.01 -11.54 1.42
N ARG A 352 -14.70 -10.92 0.28
CA ARG A 352 -13.77 -11.45 -0.71
C ARG A 352 -12.53 -10.57 -0.84
N CYS A 353 -11.37 -11.20 -0.79
CA CYS A 353 -10.09 -10.65 -1.22
C CYS A 353 -9.73 -11.24 -2.58
N THR A 354 -9.78 -10.42 -3.63
CA THR A 354 -9.37 -10.82 -4.98
C THR A 354 -7.94 -10.37 -5.24
N ILE A 355 -7.10 -11.26 -5.75
CA ILE A 355 -5.71 -10.96 -6.13
C ILE A 355 -5.62 -11.00 -7.65
N LEU A 356 -5.14 -9.92 -8.24
CA LEU A 356 -4.75 -9.82 -9.65
C LEU A 356 -3.25 -10.01 -9.73
N ASP A 357 -2.83 -11.23 -10.06
CA ASP A 357 -1.44 -11.54 -10.28
C ASP A 357 -1.02 -11.05 -11.66
N LEU A 358 -0.10 -10.09 -11.68
CA LEU A 358 0.44 -9.46 -12.88
C LEU A 358 1.91 -9.80 -13.12
N SER A 359 2.50 -10.78 -12.40
CA SER A 359 3.94 -11.07 -12.43
C SER A 359 4.53 -11.29 -13.84
N ASP A 360 3.74 -11.90 -14.73
CA ASP A 360 4.14 -12.26 -16.09
C ASP A 360 3.62 -11.29 -17.17
N ILE A 361 3.18 -10.09 -16.78
CA ILE A 361 2.60 -9.09 -17.67
C ILE A 361 3.54 -7.88 -17.81
N GLU A 362 3.72 -7.39 -19.04
CA GLU A 362 4.54 -6.21 -19.33
C GLU A 362 4.03 -4.97 -18.58
N GLN A 363 4.93 -4.13 -18.05
CA GLN A 363 4.55 -2.96 -17.25
C GLN A 363 3.53 -2.04 -17.92
N HIS A 364 3.66 -1.76 -19.23
CA HIS A 364 2.68 -0.94 -19.95
C HIS A 364 1.29 -1.59 -19.99
N GLU A 365 1.21 -2.90 -20.13
CA GLU A 365 -0.05 -3.65 -20.06
C GLU A 365 -0.60 -3.64 -18.64
N GLN A 366 0.24 -3.83 -17.62
CA GLN A 366 -0.16 -3.72 -16.21
C GLN A 366 -0.83 -2.36 -15.92
N GLN A 367 -0.23 -1.26 -16.37
CA GLN A 367 -0.77 0.10 -16.17
C GLN A 367 -2.11 0.30 -16.86
N VAL A 368 -2.30 -0.25 -18.06
CA VAL A 368 -3.59 -0.16 -18.76
C VAL A 368 -4.64 -1.05 -18.09
N ILE A 369 -4.30 -2.27 -17.69
CA ILE A 369 -5.21 -3.16 -16.93
C ILE A 369 -5.72 -2.45 -15.68
N VAL A 370 -4.82 -1.87 -14.88
CA VAL A 370 -5.16 -1.14 -13.66
C VAL A 370 -5.97 0.12 -13.98
N GLY A 371 -5.55 0.90 -14.97
CA GLY A 371 -6.26 2.12 -15.38
C GLY A 371 -7.69 1.82 -15.84
N THR A 372 -7.90 0.77 -16.63
CA THR A 372 -9.22 0.36 -17.09
C THR A 372 -10.07 -0.20 -15.95
N LEU A 373 -9.49 -1.04 -15.09
CA LEU A 373 -10.16 -1.59 -13.91
C LEU A 373 -10.68 -0.47 -13.01
N LEU A 374 -9.80 0.43 -12.60
CA LEU A 374 -10.12 1.51 -11.67
C LEU A 374 -11.16 2.47 -12.27
N ARG A 375 -11.06 2.77 -13.57
CA ARG A 375 -12.04 3.60 -14.28
C ARG A 375 -13.42 2.94 -14.32
N ARG A 376 -13.48 1.63 -14.57
CA ARG A 376 -14.73 0.85 -14.55
C ARG A 376 -15.33 0.79 -13.15
N ALA A 377 -14.53 0.49 -12.13
CA ALA A 377 -14.98 0.44 -10.74
C ALA A 377 -15.50 1.80 -10.27
N ASN A 378 -14.79 2.89 -10.57
CA ASN A 378 -15.22 4.24 -10.25
C ASN A 378 -16.53 4.61 -10.96
N LYS A 379 -16.62 4.37 -12.27
CA LYS A 379 -17.85 4.60 -13.05
C LYS A 379 -19.03 3.84 -12.46
N ALA A 380 -18.86 2.55 -12.15
CA ALA A 380 -19.91 1.72 -11.58
C ALA A 380 -20.39 2.24 -10.22
N ARG A 381 -19.47 2.65 -9.34
CA ARG A 381 -19.80 3.25 -8.04
C ARG A 381 -20.51 4.59 -8.17
N VAL A 382 -20.07 5.46 -9.08
CA VAL A 382 -20.74 6.74 -9.35
C VAL A 382 -22.18 6.52 -9.81
N LEU A 383 -22.38 5.68 -10.85
CA LEU A 383 -23.72 5.41 -11.39
C LEU A 383 -24.64 4.75 -10.38
N THR A 384 -24.12 3.77 -9.61
CA THR A 384 -24.91 3.07 -8.59
C THR A 384 -25.31 4.03 -7.46
N THR A 385 -24.38 4.87 -6.98
CA THR A 385 -24.66 5.82 -5.88
C THR A 385 -25.67 6.90 -6.30
N ARG A 386 -25.73 7.25 -7.60
CA ARG A 386 -26.72 8.18 -8.15
C ARG A 386 -28.06 7.52 -8.50
N GLY A 387 -28.18 6.20 -8.38
CA GLY A 387 -29.38 5.45 -8.79
C GLY A 387 -29.54 5.29 -10.31
N GLU A 388 -28.52 5.63 -11.09
CA GLU A 388 -28.52 5.53 -12.56
C GLU A 388 -28.22 4.08 -13.04
N ALA A 389 -27.65 3.25 -12.17
CA ALA A 389 -27.44 1.82 -12.42
C ALA A 389 -27.97 0.98 -11.26
N THR A 390 -28.82 -0.01 -11.57
CA THR A 390 -29.41 -0.94 -10.59
C THR A 390 -29.02 -2.40 -10.84
N THR A 391 -28.58 -2.73 -12.05
CA THR A 391 -28.15 -4.08 -12.48
C THR A 391 -27.11 -3.97 -13.60
N GLY A 392 -26.47 -5.09 -13.96
CA GLY A 392 -25.56 -5.18 -15.10
C GLY A 392 -24.08 -4.86 -14.79
N GLU A 393 -23.27 -4.72 -15.83
CA GLU A 393 -21.80 -4.60 -15.71
C GLU A 393 -21.34 -3.31 -14.99
N ASN A 394 -22.15 -2.25 -15.03
CA ASN A 394 -21.87 -0.97 -14.38
C ASN A 394 -22.51 -0.85 -12.97
N PHE A 395 -22.97 -1.95 -12.39
CA PHE A 395 -23.59 -1.95 -11.05
C PHE A 395 -22.64 -2.50 -9.99
N LEU A 396 -22.42 -1.70 -8.93
CA LEU A 396 -21.58 -2.06 -7.79
C LEU A 396 -22.16 -1.42 -6.52
N ASN A 397 -22.89 -2.21 -5.72
CA ASN A 397 -23.73 -1.68 -4.61
C ASN A 397 -22.96 -1.32 -3.34
N TYR A 398 -21.74 -1.84 -3.15
CA TYR A 398 -20.96 -1.67 -1.93
C TYR A 398 -19.68 -0.86 -2.18
N PRO A 399 -19.13 -0.20 -1.15
CA PRO A 399 -17.79 0.38 -1.22
C PRO A 399 -16.74 -0.68 -1.56
N VAL A 400 -15.70 -0.25 -2.25
CA VAL A 400 -14.62 -1.11 -2.72
C VAL A 400 -13.27 -0.54 -2.33
N PHE A 401 -12.30 -1.41 -2.08
CA PHE A 401 -10.94 -1.02 -1.72
C PHE A 401 -9.94 -1.75 -2.60
N THR A 402 -9.08 -1.00 -3.29
CA THR A 402 -8.03 -1.57 -4.14
C THR A 402 -6.65 -1.26 -3.57
N LEU A 403 -5.89 -2.28 -3.22
CA LEU A 403 -4.48 -2.20 -2.87
C LEU A 403 -3.62 -2.29 -4.13
N LEU A 404 -2.76 -1.30 -4.35
CA LEU A 404 -1.80 -1.27 -5.45
C LEU A 404 -0.40 -1.51 -4.90
N GLU A 405 0.14 -2.71 -5.12
CA GLU A 405 1.53 -3.00 -4.80
C GLU A 405 2.48 -2.37 -5.82
N GLU A 406 3.66 -1.96 -5.36
CA GLU A 406 4.62 -1.16 -6.13
C GLU A 406 3.96 0.03 -6.87
N ALA A 407 3.14 0.80 -6.14
CA ALA A 407 2.31 1.88 -6.66
C ALA A 407 3.05 2.90 -7.55
N HIS A 408 4.37 3.08 -7.35
CA HIS A 408 5.21 3.93 -8.20
C HIS A 408 5.28 3.45 -9.67
N ARG A 409 4.93 2.18 -9.97
CA ARG A 409 4.76 1.66 -11.33
C ARG A 409 3.50 2.22 -11.99
N PHE A 410 2.45 2.51 -11.22
CA PHE A 410 1.15 2.95 -11.72
C PHE A 410 0.94 4.47 -11.66
N ALA A 411 1.71 5.17 -10.83
CA ALA A 411 1.75 6.62 -10.76
C ALA A 411 3.19 7.12 -10.54
N PRO A 412 4.09 6.99 -11.53
CA PRO A 412 5.48 7.40 -11.40
C PRO A 412 5.62 8.93 -11.31
N SER A 413 6.63 9.39 -10.56
CA SER A 413 7.01 10.80 -10.50
C SER A 413 7.62 11.24 -11.84
N GLY A 414 7.20 12.41 -12.34
CA GLY A 414 7.73 13.01 -13.56
C GLY A 414 7.26 12.38 -14.88
N ALA A 415 6.42 11.34 -14.85
CA ALA A 415 5.84 10.74 -16.03
C ALA A 415 4.34 10.52 -15.83
N ASN A 416 3.53 10.87 -16.82
CA ASN A 416 2.09 10.62 -16.77
C ASN A 416 1.77 9.35 -17.55
N VAL A 417 1.43 8.27 -16.84
CA VAL A 417 0.98 7.01 -17.44
C VAL A 417 -0.54 6.93 -17.37
N VAL A 418 -1.14 6.02 -18.14
CA VAL A 418 -2.60 5.86 -18.23
C VAL A 418 -3.28 5.77 -16.87
N SER A 419 -2.71 4.99 -15.95
CA SER A 419 -3.27 4.82 -14.60
C SER A 419 -3.13 6.05 -13.69
N THR A 420 -2.15 6.94 -13.92
CA THR A 420 -1.91 8.12 -13.06
C THR A 420 -3.14 9.04 -13.02
N ASN A 421 -3.70 9.38 -14.18
CA ASN A 421 -4.84 10.30 -14.25
C ASN A 421 -6.10 9.70 -13.58
N VAL A 422 -6.33 8.40 -13.77
CA VAL A 422 -7.45 7.69 -13.13
C VAL A 422 -7.27 7.65 -11.62
N LEU A 423 -6.03 7.42 -11.15
CA LEU A 423 -5.71 7.46 -9.72
C LEU A 423 -5.94 8.85 -9.12
N LYS A 424 -5.44 9.92 -9.76
CA LYS A 424 -5.66 11.30 -9.28
C LYS A 424 -7.15 11.63 -9.18
N GLN A 425 -7.97 11.18 -10.15
CA GLN A 425 -9.42 11.38 -10.11
C GLN A 425 -10.07 10.60 -8.95
N ILE A 426 -9.70 9.34 -8.74
CA ILE A 426 -10.28 8.52 -7.66
C ILE A 426 -9.85 9.04 -6.30
N LEU A 427 -8.60 9.47 -6.14
CA LEU A 427 -8.08 9.98 -4.88
C LEU A 427 -8.73 11.31 -4.47
N SER A 428 -9.17 12.12 -5.44
CA SER A 428 -9.85 13.39 -5.15
C SER A 428 -11.37 13.24 -4.95
N GLU A 429 -12.02 12.33 -5.69
CA GLU A 429 -13.50 12.24 -5.73
C GLU A 429 -14.06 10.92 -5.17
N GLY A 430 -13.25 9.86 -5.16
CA GLY A 430 -13.66 8.48 -4.83
C GLY A 430 -14.25 8.32 -3.44
N ARG A 431 -13.83 9.17 -2.48
CA ARG A 431 -14.42 9.27 -1.13
C ARG A 431 -15.94 9.40 -1.16
N LYS A 432 -16.49 10.20 -2.08
CA LYS A 432 -17.94 10.45 -2.20
C LYS A 432 -18.72 9.21 -2.65
N PHE A 433 -18.05 8.30 -3.34
CA PHE A 433 -18.65 7.14 -3.98
C PHE A 433 -18.21 5.81 -3.34
N GLY A 434 -17.39 5.85 -2.28
CA GLY A 434 -16.89 4.64 -1.62
C GLY A 434 -15.90 3.85 -2.48
N VAL A 435 -15.05 4.53 -3.24
CA VAL A 435 -13.93 3.92 -3.97
C VAL A 435 -12.63 4.27 -3.24
N GLY A 436 -12.14 3.32 -2.47
CA GLY A 436 -10.90 3.45 -1.71
C GLY A 436 -9.69 2.88 -2.43
N ILE A 437 -8.54 3.48 -2.20
CA ILE A 437 -7.25 3.07 -2.79
C ILE A 437 -6.24 2.97 -1.66
N GLY A 438 -5.49 1.88 -1.60
CA GLY A 438 -4.28 1.79 -0.79
C GLY A 438 -3.06 1.68 -1.69
N LEU A 439 -2.10 2.58 -1.52
CA LEU A 439 -0.87 2.61 -2.28
C LEU A 439 0.23 1.98 -1.44
N ILE A 440 0.95 1.04 -2.03
CA ILE A 440 2.04 0.35 -1.34
C ILE A 440 3.30 0.54 -2.20
N THR A 441 4.34 1.19 -1.66
CA THR A 441 5.58 1.41 -2.42
C THR A 441 6.81 1.41 -1.53
N GLN A 442 7.88 0.84 -2.06
CA GLN A 442 9.20 0.89 -1.42
C GLN A 442 10.06 2.11 -1.84
N ARG A 443 9.52 2.94 -2.75
CA ARG A 443 10.19 4.12 -3.32
C ARG A 443 9.23 5.31 -3.34
N PRO A 444 8.93 5.94 -2.20
CA PRO A 444 8.00 7.07 -2.15
C PRO A 444 8.44 8.25 -3.02
N GLY A 445 9.74 8.53 -3.14
CA GLY A 445 10.28 9.58 -4.02
C GLY A 445 10.07 9.33 -5.52
N LYS A 446 9.73 8.10 -5.92
CA LYS A 446 9.36 7.76 -7.31
C LYS A 446 7.86 7.74 -7.56
N LEU A 447 7.03 8.00 -6.54
CA LEU A 447 5.58 8.09 -6.67
C LEU A 447 5.18 9.55 -6.95
N ASP A 448 4.14 9.75 -7.75
CA ASP A 448 3.56 11.07 -7.99
C ASP A 448 3.11 11.73 -6.67
N GLN A 449 3.50 12.99 -6.46
CA GLN A 449 3.30 13.71 -5.20
C GLN A 449 1.83 14.06 -4.94
N ASP A 450 1.05 14.33 -5.99
CA ASP A 450 -0.38 14.58 -5.84
C ASP A 450 -1.07 13.29 -5.39
N VAL A 451 -0.71 12.16 -6.00
CA VAL A 451 -1.23 10.84 -5.64
C VAL A 451 -0.89 10.49 -4.18
N LEU A 452 0.35 10.73 -3.73
CA LEU A 452 0.76 10.44 -2.36
C LEU A 452 0.08 11.38 -1.33
N SER A 453 -0.02 12.67 -1.63
CA SER A 453 -0.58 13.68 -0.70
C SER A 453 -2.09 13.52 -0.46
N GLN A 454 -2.82 12.87 -1.37
CA GLN A 454 -4.24 12.54 -1.16
C GLN A 454 -4.45 11.32 -0.25
N CYS A 455 -3.41 10.55 0.08
CA CYS A 455 -3.52 9.44 1.01
C CYS A 455 -3.48 9.96 2.45
N MET A 456 -4.67 10.15 3.04
CA MET A 456 -4.81 10.78 4.35
C MET A 456 -4.44 9.87 5.51
N THR A 457 -4.36 8.55 5.32
CA THR A 457 -3.78 7.64 6.32
C THR A 457 -2.47 7.07 5.77
N GLN A 458 -1.39 7.17 6.54
CA GLN A 458 -0.07 6.70 6.14
C GLN A 458 0.54 5.79 7.20
N ILE A 459 1.07 4.65 6.76
CA ILE A 459 1.88 3.73 7.55
C ILE A 459 3.28 3.78 6.96
N ILE A 460 4.18 4.44 7.68
CA ILE A 460 5.53 4.76 7.24
C ILE A 460 6.50 3.89 8.02
N MET A 461 7.03 2.87 7.37
CA MET A 461 8.03 1.99 7.93
C MET A 461 9.42 2.61 7.81
N ARG A 462 10.46 1.84 8.14
CA ARG A 462 11.85 2.29 8.01
C ARG A 462 12.15 2.85 6.62
N ILE A 463 12.65 4.09 6.57
CA ILE A 463 13.15 4.74 5.35
C ILE A 463 14.51 5.34 5.63
N VAL A 464 15.53 4.85 4.92
CA VAL A 464 16.93 5.29 5.11
C VAL A 464 17.34 6.39 4.13
N ASN A 465 16.76 6.40 2.92
CA ASN A 465 17.12 7.38 1.89
C ASN A 465 16.59 8.78 2.25
N PRO A 466 17.45 9.82 2.33
CA PRO A 466 17.03 11.18 2.66
C PRO A 466 16.02 11.80 1.68
N ILE A 467 16.12 11.48 0.39
CA ILE A 467 15.18 11.98 -0.63
C ILE A 467 13.79 11.43 -0.35
N ASP A 468 13.70 10.12 -0.08
CA ASP A 468 12.44 9.46 0.26
C ASP A 468 11.86 10.02 1.58
N GLN A 469 12.69 10.27 2.59
CA GLN A 469 12.25 10.90 3.85
C GLN A 469 11.65 12.29 3.61
N GLN A 470 12.30 13.12 2.80
CA GLN A 470 11.80 14.45 2.45
C GLN A 470 10.47 14.38 1.69
N THR A 471 10.34 13.46 0.73
CA THR A 471 9.08 13.26 0.01
C THR A 471 7.95 12.86 0.97
N VAL A 472 8.21 11.94 1.90
CA VAL A 472 7.21 11.56 2.91
C VAL A 472 6.87 12.75 3.81
N ALA A 473 7.85 13.49 4.31
CA ALA A 473 7.64 14.66 5.19
C ALA A 473 6.81 15.78 4.54
N GLN A 474 6.86 15.91 3.21
CA GLN A 474 6.02 16.85 2.47
C GLN A 474 4.56 16.38 2.35
N SER A 475 4.32 15.07 2.42
CA SER A 475 2.97 14.49 2.33
C SER A 475 2.27 14.32 3.69
N VAL A 476 3.03 14.25 4.78
CA VAL A 476 2.52 14.06 6.15
C VAL A 476 2.12 15.40 6.77
N GLU A 477 0.98 15.41 7.47
CA GLU A 477 0.49 16.55 8.24
C GLU A 477 1.44 16.94 9.39
N GLY A 478 1.37 18.20 9.85
CA GLY A 478 2.35 18.81 10.75
C GLY A 478 2.71 17.99 11.99
N ALA A 479 1.72 17.44 12.70
CA ALA A 479 1.91 16.70 13.95
C ALA A 479 2.71 15.38 13.80
N GLY A 480 2.80 14.82 12.59
CA GLY A 480 3.57 13.60 12.33
C GLY A 480 5.05 13.86 12.07
N ARG A 481 5.44 15.11 11.76
CA ARG A 481 6.78 15.43 11.23
C ARG A 481 7.91 15.17 12.21
N ALA A 482 7.69 15.42 13.51
CA ALA A 482 8.70 15.16 14.53
C ALA A 482 9.06 13.67 14.60
N MET A 483 8.06 12.78 14.48
CA MET A 483 8.29 11.33 14.46
C MET A 483 9.03 10.86 13.21
N LEU A 484 9.02 11.62 12.10
CA LEU A 484 9.71 11.24 10.88
C LEU A 484 11.25 11.29 11.02
N ALA A 485 11.77 12.00 12.02
CA ALA A 485 13.20 11.97 12.34
C ALA A 485 13.68 10.58 12.77
N GLU A 486 12.76 9.73 13.28
CA GLU A 486 13.06 8.38 13.76
C GLU A 486 13.00 7.30 12.67
N LEU A 487 12.55 7.64 11.44
CA LEU A 487 12.40 6.67 10.35
C LEU A 487 13.67 5.83 10.05
N PRO A 488 14.90 6.36 10.11
CA PRO A 488 16.11 5.56 9.90
C PRO A 488 16.36 4.52 11.00
N ALA A 489 15.93 4.84 12.23
CA ALA A 489 16.16 4.06 13.44
C ALA A 489 15.11 2.95 13.65
N LEU A 490 13.95 3.05 12.98
CA LEU A 490 12.94 2.00 13.00
C LEU A 490 13.53 0.64 12.57
N THR A 491 13.17 -0.42 13.29
CA THR A 491 13.52 -1.79 12.95
C THR A 491 12.43 -2.45 12.10
N LYS A 492 12.72 -3.64 11.56
CA LYS A 492 11.74 -4.41 10.77
C LYS A 492 10.48 -4.68 11.61
N GLY A 493 9.31 -4.40 11.04
CA GLY A 493 8.03 -4.53 11.75
C GLY A 493 7.69 -3.35 12.67
N GLN A 494 8.43 -2.24 12.61
CA GLN A 494 8.05 -0.97 13.24
C GLN A 494 7.63 0.06 12.18
N ALA A 495 6.66 0.90 12.52
CA ALA A 495 6.17 1.95 11.64
C ALA A 495 5.69 3.18 12.42
N VAL A 496 5.80 4.35 11.81
CA VAL A 496 5.03 5.55 12.19
C VAL A 496 3.68 5.47 11.48
N ILE A 497 2.58 5.55 12.24
CA ILE A 497 1.24 5.62 11.68
C ILE A 497 0.68 7.01 11.92
N SER A 498 0.20 7.65 10.86
CA SER A 498 -0.28 9.04 10.90
C SER A 498 -1.52 9.23 10.03
N GLY A 499 -2.29 10.28 10.36
CA GLY A 499 -3.43 10.73 9.58
C GLY A 499 -4.77 10.22 10.08
N VAL A 500 -5.84 10.39 9.29
CA VAL A 500 -7.23 10.30 9.78
C VAL A 500 -7.71 8.92 10.26
N GLY A 501 -6.97 7.86 9.95
CA GLY A 501 -7.24 6.51 10.45
C GLY A 501 -6.93 6.32 11.94
N ILE A 502 -6.24 7.29 12.56
CA ILE A 502 -5.83 7.31 13.98
C ILE A 502 -6.04 8.72 14.57
N ASN A 503 -6.23 8.84 15.88
CA ASN A 503 -6.52 10.15 16.50
C ASN A 503 -5.29 11.04 16.62
N THR A 504 -4.10 10.44 16.70
CA THR A 504 -2.82 11.15 16.74
C THR A 504 -1.72 10.26 16.17
N PRO A 505 -0.66 10.81 15.57
CA PRO A 505 0.45 10.01 15.08
C PRO A 505 1.08 9.16 16.20
N VAL A 506 1.44 7.92 15.88
CA VAL A 506 2.07 6.99 16.83
C VAL A 506 3.19 6.20 16.18
N MET A 507 4.18 5.81 16.98
CA MET A 507 5.09 4.72 16.61
C MET A 507 4.47 3.38 17.02
N CYS A 508 4.28 2.50 16.06
CA CYS A 508 3.63 1.21 16.22
C CYS A 508 4.59 0.06 15.93
N ARG A 509 4.53 -0.98 16.76
CA ARG A 509 5.07 -2.31 16.48
C ARG A 509 3.96 -3.11 15.80
N ILE A 510 4.15 -3.45 14.52
CA ILE A 510 3.20 -4.24 13.73
C ILE A 510 3.04 -5.61 14.37
N ARG A 511 1.79 -6.08 14.51
CA ARG A 511 1.49 -7.40 15.08
C ARG A 511 1.98 -8.52 14.16
N SER A 512 2.08 -9.72 14.72
CA SER A 512 2.28 -10.91 13.91
C SER A 512 1.09 -11.14 12.98
N ARG A 513 1.40 -11.44 11.72
CA ARG A 513 0.47 -11.87 10.67
C ARG A 513 -0.02 -13.29 10.99
N ILE A 514 -1.30 -13.53 10.78
CA ILE A 514 -1.95 -14.83 11.00
C ILE A 514 -1.62 -15.76 9.82
N THR A 515 -1.69 -15.22 8.62
CA THR A 515 -1.40 -15.90 7.35
C THR A 515 0.10 -15.99 7.07
N GLN A 516 0.51 -17.04 6.36
CA GLN A 516 1.91 -17.24 5.97
C GLN A 516 2.40 -16.13 5.02
N HIS A 517 3.70 -15.85 5.03
CA HIS A 517 4.31 -14.84 4.17
C HIS A 517 4.98 -15.47 2.96
N GLY A 518 4.53 -15.10 1.76
CA GLY A 518 5.06 -15.65 0.50
C GLY A 518 6.36 -15.00 0.02
N GLY A 519 6.71 -13.82 0.56
CA GLY A 519 7.88 -13.03 0.18
C GLY A 519 9.13 -13.36 0.99
N GLU A 520 9.45 -14.64 1.22
CA GLU A 520 10.73 -14.99 1.81
C GLU A 520 11.87 -14.72 0.83
N THR A 521 12.95 -14.09 1.31
CA THR A 521 14.17 -13.92 0.54
C THR A 521 14.65 -15.31 0.12
N PHE A 522 14.85 -15.52 -1.18
CA PHE A 522 15.33 -16.78 -1.72
C PHE A 522 16.64 -17.18 -1.01
N ASP A 523 16.63 -18.31 -0.30
CA ASP A 523 17.83 -18.87 0.35
C ASP A 523 18.71 -19.52 -0.72
N ALA A 524 19.41 -18.68 -1.47
CA ALA A 524 20.30 -19.14 -2.54
C ALA A 524 21.33 -20.16 -2.03
N PRO A 525 22.01 -19.96 -0.87
CA PRO A 525 22.87 -20.99 -0.30
C PRO A 525 22.15 -22.30 0.00
N GLY A 526 20.96 -22.27 0.60
CA GLY A 526 20.17 -23.46 0.89
C GLY A 526 19.79 -24.22 -0.39
N GLU A 527 19.34 -23.51 -1.43
CA GLU A 527 19.00 -24.09 -2.74
C GLU A 527 20.24 -24.64 -3.47
N TRP A 528 21.38 -23.95 -3.42
CA TRP A 528 22.64 -24.47 -3.97
C TRP A 528 23.13 -25.71 -3.22
N MET A 529 22.96 -25.75 -1.89
CA MET A 529 23.27 -26.93 -1.10
C MET A 529 22.31 -28.10 -1.42
N LYS A 530 21.02 -27.83 -1.67
CA LYS A 530 20.06 -28.84 -2.16
C LYS A 530 20.49 -29.42 -3.51
N TRP A 531 21.06 -28.61 -4.41
CA TRP A 531 21.63 -29.11 -5.66
C TRP A 531 22.72 -30.16 -5.39
N HIS A 532 23.56 -30.00 -4.39
CA HIS A 532 24.58 -31.01 -4.05
C HIS A 532 24.05 -32.20 -3.24
N SER A 533 22.76 -32.24 -2.89
CA SER A 533 22.19 -33.34 -2.11
C SER A 533 22.09 -34.64 -2.93
N SER A 534 22.31 -35.77 -2.26
CA SER A 534 22.34 -37.09 -2.90
C SER A 534 21.02 -37.46 -3.57
N GLY A 535 19.89 -36.99 -3.02
CA GLY A 535 18.55 -37.22 -3.57
C GLY A 535 18.28 -36.46 -4.88
N GLU A 536 18.71 -35.21 -4.97
CA GLU A 536 18.61 -34.40 -6.19
C GLU A 536 19.60 -34.85 -7.27
N SER A 537 20.78 -35.35 -6.87
CA SER A 537 21.73 -35.92 -7.84
C SER A 537 21.17 -37.13 -8.56
N ALA A 538 20.57 -38.07 -7.84
CA ALA A 538 19.94 -39.26 -8.46
C ALA A 538 18.79 -38.89 -9.41
N LYS A 539 18.02 -37.85 -9.07
CA LYS A 539 16.93 -37.34 -9.92
C LYS A 539 17.46 -36.68 -11.19
N ARG A 540 18.55 -35.90 -11.11
CA ARG A 540 19.22 -35.34 -12.29
C ARG A 540 19.83 -36.42 -13.18
N ASP A 541 20.44 -37.44 -12.59
CA ASP A 541 21.02 -38.54 -13.37
C ASP A 541 19.93 -39.32 -14.11
N HIS A 542 18.74 -39.45 -13.50
CA HIS A 542 17.55 -40.00 -14.14
C HIS A 542 17.01 -39.08 -15.26
N ASP A 543 16.85 -37.79 -15.02
CA ASP A 543 16.28 -36.85 -16.01
C ASP A 543 17.24 -36.59 -17.19
N ASN A 544 18.56 -36.69 -16.95
CA ASN A 544 19.59 -36.61 -17.98
C ASN A 544 19.94 -37.97 -18.60
N ALA A 545 19.29 -39.06 -18.17
CA ALA A 545 19.52 -40.37 -18.75
C ALA A 545 19.09 -40.34 -20.23
N PRO A 546 19.98 -40.69 -21.17
CA PRO A 546 19.62 -40.71 -22.58
C PRO A 546 18.49 -41.71 -22.80
N TYR A 547 17.43 -41.27 -23.49
CA TYR A 547 16.28 -42.11 -23.81
C TYR A 547 16.73 -43.24 -24.76
N LEU A 548 17.05 -44.40 -24.19
CA LEU A 548 17.35 -45.60 -24.96
C LEU A 548 16.03 -46.08 -25.56
N LYS A 549 15.82 -45.83 -26.87
CA LYS A 549 14.80 -46.57 -27.62
C LYS A 549 15.09 -48.06 -27.44
N PRO A 550 14.11 -48.88 -27.02
CA PRO A 550 14.33 -50.32 -26.95
C PRO A 550 14.79 -50.79 -28.35
N ALA A 551 15.91 -51.51 -28.38
CA ALA A 551 16.44 -52.05 -29.63
C ALA A 551 15.34 -52.83 -30.33
N ASP A 552 15.09 -52.51 -31.60
CA ASP A 552 14.10 -53.20 -32.44
C ASP A 552 14.23 -54.71 -32.21
N GLU A 553 13.14 -55.36 -31.81
CA GLU A 553 13.06 -56.82 -31.68
C GLU A 553 13.69 -57.42 -32.93
N LYS A 554 14.82 -58.14 -32.75
CA LYS A 554 15.49 -58.84 -33.84
C LYS A 554 14.43 -59.65 -34.59
N LYS A 555 14.15 -59.26 -35.84
CA LYS A 555 13.29 -60.03 -36.74
C LYS A 555 13.77 -61.48 -36.70
N PRO A 556 12.87 -62.46 -36.49
CA PRO A 556 13.28 -63.85 -36.39
C PRO A 556 14.02 -64.27 -37.67
N GLU A 557 15.26 -64.74 -37.51
CA GLU A 557 16.06 -65.28 -38.59
C GLU A 557 15.37 -66.54 -39.12
N LYS A 558 15.00 -66.54 -40.40
CA LYS A 558 14.54 -67.75 -41.09
C LYS A 558 15.74 -68.66 -41.33
N ILE A 559 15.85 -69.76 -40.58
CA ILE A 559 16.64 -70.92 -41.00
C ILE A 559 15.68 -71.94 -41.61
N GLY A 560 15.57 -71.92 -42.94
CA GLY A 560 14.73 -72.86 -43.70
C GLY A 560 13.22 -72.54 -43.71
N LYS A 561 12.38 -73.60 -43.79
CA LYS A 561 10.92 -73.50 -43.97
C LYS A 561 10.10 -73.52 -42.65
N ILE A 562 10.70 -73.26 -41.50
CA ILE A 562 9.97 -73.13 -40.23
C ILE A 562 10.31 -71.78 -39.60
N ARG A 563 9.28 -71.04 -39.18
CA ARG A 563 9.41 -69.82 -38.36
C ARG A 563 9.42 -70.22 -36.90
N ILE A 564 10.39 -69.71 -36.13
CA ILE A 564 10.32 -69.63 -34.67
C ILE A 564 10.12 -68.16 -34.33
#